data_AF-R9AJ21-F1
#
_entry.id   AF-R9AJ21-F1
#
_cell.length_a   1.000
_cell.length_b   1.000
_cell.length_c   1.000
_cell.angle_alpha   90.00
_cell.angle_beta   90.00
_cell.angle_gamma   90.00
#
_symmetry.space_group_name_H-M   'P 1'
#
loop_
_entity.id
_entity.type
_entity.pdbx_description
1 polymer ?
#
loop_
_entity_poly.entity_id
_entity_poly.type
_entity_poly.pdbx_seq_one_letter_code
_entity_poly.pdbx_strand_id
1 'polypeptide(L)'
;MNDWPTKKKLKIFQRKQEQRQLIKSYPGYIRTCQEVLYDEEGDVEYIDEGISVHTTDRSTARFNAVLNPQSEHLMRHRQRRLQPFVTNTHFMSKDVIQHLIYLLKSELYNAHPNDAAIAAACLLSLATGLSPMHLLQFQQLIDEGVLIKSKSHKKPEYILRLHLDITEQKVDILKHHQLNQTVTHDLHLSSSWFEYIVLHESQHVLMVNDINKKIKEWTVNQGIGSITVEKLQAQLYFYIFHRTFNEYIAHVLSGKDSDHELPSSYYNGVPTTELNQNYLIYLDTLDIKETKQEIQIVKNQFEENKQNLSLRFGSQLALNQNYVSQFFTRLHATCSDKVQLHQHLIERINAYSVWMWHISLLCLTLRPRENLLGNYSDYDLRMKLLYVNDKKNSRSRKDGRYIPLPQFFIQAVKRYIQFLNTVIQQYADLLKYVFGKRITLQDLFGQVIFYPNDLPSSAQEWASKKIKIFALKRSWVNDYMEKHQLSSLYNNWLRHFDMNILMEQSVAFNVIQAIYGHDQRNQELFYRYSSASLPQYINQFTQSIDRMIKQLHIEHLSISLTTQNEGLS
;
A
#
# COMPACT_ATOMS: atom_id res chain seq x y z
N MET A 1 11.96 -42.43 -6.10
CA MET A 1 11.81 -41.77 -4.79
C MET A 1 13.19 -41.32 -4.36
N ASN A 2 13.56 -40.07 -4.68
CA ASN A 2 14.76 -39.43 -4.18
C ASN A 2 14.30 -38.21 -3.39
N ASP A 3 14.72 -38.14 -2.13
CA ASP A 3 14.24 -37.19 -1.14
C ASP A 3 14.48 -35.74 -1.57
N TRP A 4 13.40 -34.96 -1.53
CA TRP A 4 13.43 -33.51 -1.65
C TRP A 4 14.37 -32.88 -0.60
N PRO A 5 15.14 -31.84 -0.95
CA PRO A 5 16.08 -31.23 -0.03
C PRO A 5 15.34 -30.60 1.16
N THR A 6 15.79 -30.92 2.38
CA THR A 6 15.23 -30.33 3.60
C THR A 6 15.36 -28.80 3.62
N LYS A 7 14.47 -28.08 4.30
CA LYS A 7 14.51 -26.59 4.46
C LYS A 7 15.88 -26.03 4.89
N LYS A 8 16.72 -26.85 5.54
CA LYS A 8 18.09 -26.49 5.94
C LYS A 8 19.10 -26.59 4.78
N LYS A 9 18.86 -27.49 3.81
CA LYS A 9 19.60 -27.59 2.54
C LYS A 9 19.17 -26.51 1.53
N LEU A 10 17.88 -26.15 1.47
CA LEU A 10 17.40 -25.03 0.64
C LEU A 10 18.00 -23.67 1.06
N LYS A 11 18.28 -23.47 2.36
CA LYS A 11 19.03 -22.29 2.84
C LYS A 11 20.48 -22.21 2.37
N ILE A 12 21.07 -23.32 1.90
CA ILE A 12 22.45 -23.36 1.38
C ILE A 12 22.47 -23.04 -0.14
N PHE A 13 21.33 -23.14 -0.83
CA PHE A 13 21.21 -22.85 -2.26
C PHE A 13 21.06 -21.36 -2.62
N GLN A 14 20.85 -20.48 -1.64
CA GLN A 14 21.11 -19.05 -1.79
C GLN A 14 22.63 -18.82 -1.80
N ARG A 15 23.27 -18.92 -2.98
CA ARG A 15 24.69 -18.56 -3.11
C ARG A 15 24.82 -17.04 -3.05
N LYS A 16 25.07 -16.52 -1.85
CA LYS A 16 25.65 -15.18 -1.67
C LYS A 16 27.10 -15.22 -2.12
N GLN A 17 27.38 -14.72 -3.32
CA GLN A 17 28.74 -14.41 -3.70
C GLN A 17 29.07 -13.03 -3.16
N GLU A 18 29.94 -13.01 -2.15
CA GLU A 18 30.47 -11.78 -1.57
C GLU A 18 31.89 -11.58 -2.08
N GLN A 19 32.10 -10.57 -2.93
CA GLN A 19 33.45 -10.15 -3.28
C GLN A 19 33.82 -8.90 -2.48
N ARG A 20 35.06 -8.88 -1.98
CA ARG A 20 35.62 -7.75 -1.25
C ARG A 20 36.83 -7.22 -1.99
N GLN A 21 36.73 -5.98 -2.45
CA GLN A 21 37.83 -5.28 -3.09
C GLN A 21 38.34 -4.17 -2.17
N LEU A 22 39.59 -4.31 -1.72
CA LEU A 22 40.25 -3.27 -0.93
C LEU A 22 40.54 -2.04 -1.81
N ILE A 23 40.24 -0.85 -1.28
CA ILE A 23 40.49 0.41 -1.98
C ILE A 23 41.93 0.82 -1.66
N LYS A 24 42.83 0.82 -2.66
CA LYS A 24 44.28 1.07 -2.48
C LYS A 24 44.64 2.39 -1.76
N SER A 25 43.73 3.36 -1.72
CA SER A 25 43.94 4.72 -1.23
C SER A 25 42.92 5.20 -0.18
N TYR A 26 42.05 4.31 0.33
CA TYR A 26 41.04 4.62 1.34
C TYR A 26 40.97 3.47 2.35
N PRO A 27 40.86 3.74 3.68
CA PRO A 27 40.77 2.68 4.70
C PRO A 27 39.37 2.06 4.66
N GLY A 28 39.13 1.25 3.62
CA GLY A 28 37.86 0.63 3.35
C GLY A 28 37.91 -0.38 2.21
N TYR A 29 36.85 -1.17 2.11
CA TYR A 29 36.65 -2.16 1.07
C TYR A 29 35.28 -1.97 0.42
N ILE A 30 35.20 -2.24 -0.87
CA ILE A 30 33.95 -2.40 -1.60
C ILE A 30 33.51 -3.84 -1.39
N ARG A 31 32.30 -4.03 -0.88
CA ARG A 31 31.61 -5.30 -0.81
C ARG A 31 30.60 -5.32 -1.95
N THR A 32 30.74 -6.26 -2.86
CA THR A 32 29.67 -6.59 -3.79
C THR A 32 29.00 -7.86 -3.28
N CYS A 33 27.68 -7.80 -3.11
CA CYS A 33 26.86 -8.96 -2.84
C CYS A 33 26.04 -9.22 -4.10
N GLN A 34 26.35 -10.32 -4.76
CA GLN A 34 25.46 -10.95 -5.72
C GLN A 34 24.66 -12.01 -4.97
N GLU A 35 23.36 -11.78 -4.86
CA GLU A 35 22.42 -12.79 -4.39
C GLU A 35 21.75 -13.37 -5.63
N VAL A 36 22.20 -14.57 -6.02
CA VAL A 36 21.64 -15.30 -7.16
C VAL A 36 20.60 -16.26 -6.60
N LEU A 37 19.34 -16.01 -6.94
CA LEU A 37 18.24 -16.92 -6.65
C LEU A 37 18.08 -17.83 -7.87
N TYR A 38 18.05 -19.13 -7.59
CA TYR A 38 17.80 -20.16 -8.59
C TYR A 38 16.38 -20.68 -8.38
N ASP A 39 15.66 -20.89 -9.46
CA ASP A 39 14.33 -21.47 -9.43
C ASP A 39 14.38 -22.98 -9.06
N GLU A 40 13.20 -23.61 -9.03
CA GLU A 40 13.06 -25.02 -8.65
C GLU A 40 13.74 -25.99 -9.65
N GLU A 41 14.09 -25.52 -10.86
CA GLU A 41 14.74 -26.29 -11.92
C GLU A 41 16.27 -26.09 -11.95
N GLY A 42 16.77 -25.08 -11.23
CA GLY A 42 18.19 -24.77 -11.08
C GLY A 42 18.68 -23.65 -11.99
N ASP A 43 17.77 -22.92 -12.64
CA ASP A 43 18.07 -21.79 -13.51
C ASP A 43 18.03 -20.46 -12.73
N VAL A 44 18.77 -19.46 -13.22
CA VAL A 44 18.93 -18.17 -12.52
C VAL A 44 17.67 -17.32 -12.69
N GLU A 45 16.87 -17.25 -11.63
CA GLU A 45 15.61 -16.51 -11.57
C GLU A 45 15.83 -15.02 -11.32
N TYR A 46 16.84 -14.66 -10.50
CA TYR A 46 17.08 -13.27 -10.07
C TYR A 46 18.53 -13.03 -9.64
N ILE A 47 19.11 -11.88 -10.01
CA ILE A 47 20.42 -11.41 -9.52
C ILE A 47 20.22 -10.06 -8.83
N ASP A 48 20.26 -10.03 -7.50
CA ASP A 48 20.38 -8.77 -6.74
C ASP A 48 21.86 -8.38 -6.66
N GLU A 49 22.23 -7.27 -7.29
CA GLU A 49 23.58 -6.70 -7.18
C GLU A 49 23.60 -5.54 -6.19
N GLY A 50 23.88 -5.87 -4.94
CA GLY A 50 24.13 -4.89 -3.89
C GLY A 50 25.61 -4.51 -3.83
N ILE A 51 25.96 -3.26 -4.17
CA ILE A 51 27.30 -2.72 -3.92
C ILE A 51 27.28 -1.86 -2.65
N SER A 52 28.08 -2.23 -1.64
CA SER A 52 28.22 -1.47 -0.40
C SER A 52 29.70 -1.19 -0.09
N VAL A 53 30.04 0.07 0.16
CA VAL A 53 31.40 0.45 0.60
C VAL A 53 31.45 0.46 2.12
N HIS A 54 32.45 -0.21 2.68
CA HIS A 54 32.69 -0.31 4.12
C HIS A 54 34.03 0.33 4.46
N THR A 55 34.03 1.28 5.38
CA THR A 55 35.25 1.84 5.96
C THR A 55 35.64 1.11 7.24
N THR A 56 36.94 0.98 7.49
CA THR A 56 37.50 0.48 8.75
C THR A 56 37.60 1.57 9.83
N ASP A 57 37.31 2.83 9.49
CA ASP A 57 37.25 3.94 10.44
C ASP A 57 35.88 3.97 11.17
N ARG A 58 35.93 3.83 12.50
CA ARG A 58 34.74 3.80 13.37
C ARG A 58 33.97 5.13 13.37
N SER A 59 34.59 6.25 12.97
CA SER A 59 33.94 7.56 12.93
C SER A 59 32.98 7.73 11.75
N THR A 60 33.20 6.99 10.65
CA THR A 60 32.48 7.15 9.38
C THR A 60 31.52 5.98 9.05
N ALA A 61 31.43 4.96 9.93
CA ALA A 61 30.57 3.79 9.78
C ALA A 61 29.06 4.07 9.57
N ARG A 62 28.58 5.25 9.96
CA ARG A 62 27.17 5.69 9.85
C ARG A 62 26.81 6.23 8.45
N PHE A 63 27.80 6.47 7.58
CA PHE A 63 27.61 6.97 6.22
C PHE A 63 27.54 5.86 5.16
N ASN A 64 27.64 4.59 5.57
CA ASN A 64 27.73 3.45 4.66
C ASN A 64 26.35 2.97 4.18
N ALA A 65 25.76 3.77 3.29
CA ALA A 65 25.02 3.31 2.12
C ALA A 65 24.63 4.52 1.28
N VAL A 66 25.60 5.04 0.56
CA VAL A 66 25.35 5.93 -0.56
C VAL A 66 24.90 5.02 -1.72
N LEU A 67 23.62 5.07 -2.09
CA LEU A 67 23.23 4.71 -3.47
C LEU A 67 24.17 5.54 -4.34
N ASN A 68 25.02 4.91 -5.16
CA ASN A 68 25.90 5.72 -5.99
C ASN A 68 25.00 6.65 -6.86
N PRO A 69 25.50 7.82 -7.30
CA PRO A 69 24.70 8.76 -8.09
C PRO A 69 24.05 8.12 -9.33
N GLN A 70 24.63 7.06 -9.88
CA GLN A 70 24.12 6.30 -11.02
C GLN A 70 22.92 5.41 -10.65
N SER A 71 22.93 4.71 -9.52
CA SER A 71 21.78 3.94 -9.02
C SER A 71 20.63 4.88 -8.63
N GLU A 72 20.96 6.02 -8.00
CA GLU A 72 19.97 7.05 -7.73
C GLU A 72 19.43 7.68 -9.02
N HIS A 73 20.29 7.90 -10.02
CA HIS A 73 19.89 8.37 -11.35
C HIS A 73 18.99 7.36 -12.07
N LEU A 74 19.32 6.07 -12.06
CA LEU A 74 18.53 5.01 -12.68
C LEU A 74 17.18 4.84 -11.98
N MET A 75 17.15 4.89 -10.65
CA MET A 75 15.90 4.87 -9.88
C MET A 75 15.02 6.09 -10.19
N ARG A 76 15.60 7.30 -10.24
CA ARG A 76 14.89 8.52 -10.68
C ARG A 76 14.41 8.40 -12.13
N HIS A 77 15.22 7.81 -13.00
CA HIS A 77 14.87 7.61 -14.41
C HIS A 77 13.67 6.65 -14.52
N ARG A 78 13.67 5.52 -13.80
CA ARG A 78 12.53 4.59 -13.74
C ARG A 78 11.27 5.29 -13.22
N GLN A 79 11.38 6.02 -12.10
CA GLN A 79 10.27 6.81 -11.55
C GLN A 79 9.72 7.82 -12.58
N ARG A 80 10.60 8.51 -13.32
CA ARG A 80 10.20 9.47 -14.36
C ARG A 80 9.52 8.84 -15.58
N ARG A 81 9.79 7.56 -15.90
CA ARG A 81 9.18 6.90 -17.08
C ARG A 81 7.67 6.80 -16.95
N LEU A 82 7.15 6.52 -15.76
CA LEU A 82 5.72 6.46 -15.47
C LEU A 82 5.21 7.72 -14.74
N GLN A 83 6.02 8.79 -14.68
CA GLN A 83 5.53 10.04 -14.10
C GLN A 83 4.35 10.54 -14.92
N PRO A 84 3.20 10.78 -14.29
CA PRO A 84 1.96 11.01 -15.02
C PRO A 84 1.81 12.49 -15.40
N PHE A 85 2.79 13.00 -16.14
CA PHE A 85 2.71 14.31 -16.77
C PHE A 85 2.26 14.13 -18.21
N VAL A 86 1.38 15.01 -18.68
CA VAL A 86 1.01 15.05 -20.11
C VAL A 86 2.19 15.36 -21.03
N THR A 87 3.25 15.95 -20.47
CA THR A 87 4.53 16.20 -21.14
C THR A 87 5.50 15.01 -21.06
N ASN A 88 5.09 13.89 -20.45
CA ASN A 88 5.90 12.69 -20.42
C ASN A 88 6.06 12.15 -21.85
N THR A 89 7.30 11.93 -22.27
CA THR A 89 7.62 11.46 -23.62
C THR A 89 7.06 10.07 -23.96
N HIS A 90 6.63 9.31 -22.94
CA HIS A 90 5.96 8.02 -23.08
C HIS A 90 4.44 8.12 -23.21
N PHE A 91 3.81 9.25 -22.86
CA PHE A 91 2.39 9.45 -23.09
C PHE A 91 2.10 9.75 -24.57
N MET A 92 1.09 9.10 -25.13
CA MET A 92 0.58 9.37 -26.48
C MET A 92 -0.79 10.03 -26.38
N SER A 93 -1.00 11.11 -27.13
CA SER A 93 -2.32 11.75 -27.21
C SER A 93 -3.33 10.87 -27.94
N LYS A 94 -4.62 11.17 -27.79
CA LYS A 94 -5.69 10.40 -28.43
C LYS A 94 -5.50 10.35 -29.94
N ASP A 95 -5.17 11.47 -30.57
CA ASP A 95 -4.94 11.54 -32.02
C ASP A 95 -3.77 10.66 -32.47
N VAL A 96 -2.68 10.61 -31.69
CA VAL A 96 -1.53 9.74 -31.97
C VAL A 96 -1.92 8.28 -31.87
N ILE A 97 -2.69 7.88 -30.85
CA ILE A 97 -3.19 6.50 -30.71
C ILE A 97 -4.10 6.14 -31.87
N GLN A 98 -5.02 7.02 -32.26
CA GLN A 98 -5.97 6.76 -33.35
C GLN A 98 -5.26 6.60 -34.70
N HIS A 99 -4.29 7.48 -35.01
CA HIS A 99 -3.46 7.35 -36.21
C HIS A 99 -2.64 6.06 -36.17
N LEU A 100 -2.05 5.71 -35.02
CA LEU A 100 -1.33 4.45 -34.87
C LEU A 100 -2.23 3.23 -35.11
N ILE A 101 -3.45 3.21 -34.57
CA ILE A 101 -4.40 2.12 -34.80
C ILE A 101 -4.72 1.99 -36.30
N TYR A 102 -4.93 3.12 -36.99
CA TYR A 102 -5.14 3.12 -38.45
C TYR A 102 -3.98 2.45 -39.19
N LEU A 103 -2.73 2.76 -38.83
CA LEU A 103 -1.56 2.13 -39.43
C LEU A 103 -1.48 0.63 -39.12
N LEU A 104 -1.63 0.25 -37.85
CA LEU A 104 -1.58 -1.16 -37.43
C LEU A 104 -2.68 -2.00 -38.10
N LYS A 105 -3.87 -1.40 -38.31
CA LYS A 105 -4.97 -2.06 -39.02
C LYS A 105 -4.68 -2.27 -40.51
N SER A 106 -3.98 -1.35 -41.17
CA SER A 106 -3.52 -1.57 -42.55
C SER A 106 -2.62 -2.80 -42.64
N GLU A 107 -1.73 -2.99 -41.65
CA GLU A 107 -0.81 -4.13 -41.60
C GLU A 107 -1.53 -5.45 -41.30
N LEU A 108 -2.66 -5.45 -40.59
CA LEU A 108 -3.44 -6.68 -40.39
C LEU A 108 -3.98 -7.28 -41.70
N TYR A 109 -4.39 -6.43 -42.66
CA TYR A 109 -5.06 -6.90 -43.88
C TYR A 109 -4.12 -7.04 -45.08
N ASN A 110 -3.05 -6.23 -45.13
CA ASN A 110 -2.22 -6.11 -46.33
C ASN A 110 -0.82 -6.68 -46.18
N ALA A 111 -0.41 -7.09 -44.97
CA ALA A 111 0.96 -7.54 -44.70
C ALA A 111 1.11 -9.06 -44.68
N HIS A 112 2.36 -9.50 -44.71
CA HIS A 112 2.74 -10.90 -44.50
C HIS A 112 2.22 -11.40 -43.14
N PRO A 113 1.84 -12.69 -42.96
CA PRO A 113 1.29 -13.21 -41.70
C PRO A 113 2.06 -12.81 -40.43
N ASN A 114 3.40 -12.81 -40.49
CA ASN A 114 4.26 -12.35 -39.39
C ASN A 114 4.07 -10.87 -39.02
N ASP A 115 3.94 -10.00 -40.02
CA ASP A 115 3.75 -8.55 -39.79
C ASP A 115 2.33 -8.28 -39.25
N ALA A 116 1.32 -9.01 -39.75
CA ALA A 116 -0.04 -8.97 -39.22
C ALA A 116 -0.09 -9.42 -37.75
N ALA A 117 0.66 -10.46 -37.37
CA ALA A 117 0.76 -10.92 -35.99
C ALA A 117 1.42 -9.86 -35.07
N ILE A 118 2.51 -9.23 -35.52
CA ILE A 118 3.16 -8.14 -34.77
C ILE A 118 2.20 -6.96 -34.59
N ALA A 119 1.47 -6.58 -35.63
CA ALA A 119 0.49 -5.51 -35.56
C ALA A 119 -0.67 -5.84 -34.60
N ALA A 120 -1.17 -7.08 -34.62
CA ALA A 120 -2.18 -7.56 -33.68
C ALA A 120 -1.69 -7.55 -32.23
N ALA A 121 -0.45 -7.97 -31.99
CA ALA A 121 0.18 -7.89 -30.67
C ALA A 121 0.35 -6.45 -30.19
N CYS A 122 0.63 -5.49 -31.09
CA CYS A 122 0.67 -4.07 -30.75
C CYS A 122 -0.72 -3.51 -30.37
N LEU A 123 -1.79 -3.92 -31.07
CA LEU A 123 -3.17 -3.55 -30.71
C LEU A 123 -3.57 -4.13 -29.35
N LEU A 124 -3.26 -5.40 -29.10
CA LEU A 124 -3.48 -6.03 -27.79
C LEU A 124 -2.65 -5.36 -26.70
N SER A 125 -1.43 -4.90 -26.99
CA SER A 125 -0.61 -4.16 -26.03
C SER A 125 -1.26 -2.85 -25.59
N LEU A 126 -1.88 -2.12 -26.51
CA LEU A 126 -2.68 -0.93 -26.17
C LEU A 126 -3.88 -1.29 -25.28
N ALA A 127 -4.55 -2.43 -25.52
CA ALA A 127 -5.69 -2.84 -24.71
C ALA A 127 -5.32 -3.42 -23.34
N THR A 128 -4.14 -4.02 -23.19
CA THR A 128 -3.77 -4.80 -21.98
C THR A 128 -2.69 -4.16 -21.11
N GLY A 129 -1.86 -3.29 -21.68
CA GLY A 129 -0.62 -2.85 -21.01
C GLY A 129 0.50 -3.91 -21.02
N LEU A 130 0.30 -5.08 -21.64
CA LEU A 130 1.35 -6.09 -21.80
C LEU A 130 2.28 -5.74 -22.97
N SER A 131 3.51 -6.22 -22.92
CA SER A 131 4.45 -6.10 -24.03
C SER A 131 3.95 -6.88 -25.26
N PRO A 132 4.03 -6.33 -26.49
CA PRO A 132 3.75 -7.09 -27.71
C PRO A 132 4.56 -8.38 -27.80
N MET A 133 5.77 -8.41 -27.24
CA MET A 133 6.61 -9.61 -27.17
C MET A 133 5.92 -10.76 -26.42
N HIS A 134 5.38 -10.50 -25.22
CA HIS A 134 4.67 -11.52 -24.44
C HIS A 134 3.35 -11.92 -25.11
N LEU A 135 2.68 -10.98 -25.78
CA LEU A 135 1.44 -11.24 -26.50
C LEU A 135 1.63 -12.11 -27.75
N LEU A 136 2.78 -12.01 -28.43
CA LEU A 136 3.15 -12.94 -29.50
C LEU A 136 3.37 -14.37 -28.96
N GLN A 137 3.75 -14.49 -27.69
CA GLN A 137 3.93 -15.74 -26.97
C GLN A 137 2.72 -16.08 -26.08
N PHE A 138 1.50 -15.70 -26.48
CA PHE A 138 0.31 -15.80 -25.64
C PHE A 138 -0.01 -17.21 -25.12
N GLN A 139 0.52 -18.27 -25.75
CA GLN A 139 0.36 -19.63 -25.23
C GLN A 139 1.05 -19.80 -23.87
N GLN A 140 2.22 -19.17 -23.65
CA GLN A 140 2.88 -19.14 -22.33
C GLN A 140 1.99 -18.45 -21.30
N LEU A 141 1.35 -17.33 -21.67
CA LEU A 141 0.40 -16.64 -20.79
C LEU A 141 -0.80 -17.52 -20.43
N ILE A 142 -1.22 -18.42 -21.33
CA ILE A 142 -2.26 -19.42 -21.05
C ILE A 142 -1.75 -20.47 -20.07
N ASP A 143 -0.54 -20.99 -20.30
CA ASP A 143 0.06 -22.04 -19.47
C ASP A 143 0.33 -21.52 -18.04
N GLU A 144 0.70 -20.24 -17.90
CA GLU A 144 0.87 -19.52 -16.62
C GLU A 144 -0.46 -19.14 -15.94
N GLY A 145 -1.60 -19.28 -16.64
CA GLY A 145 -2.92 -18.89 -16.13
C GLY A 145 -3.19 -17.37 -16.09
N VAL A 146 -2.30 -16.57 -16.67
CA VAL A 146 -2.46 -15.11 -16.85
C VAL A 146 -3.51 -14.81 -17.93
N LEU A 147 -3.57 -15.61 -18.99
CA LEU A 147 -4.56 -15.51 -20.05
C LEU A 147 -5.47 -16.73 -20.04
N ILE A 148 -6.78 -16.52 -19.97
CA ILE A 148 -7.77 -17.59 -19.97
C ILE A 148 -8.45 -17.62 -21.32
N LYS A 149 -8.39 -18.78 -21.98
CA LYS A 149 -9.11 -19.05 -23.22
C LYS A 149 -10.35 -19.89 -22.93
N SER A 150 -11.53 -19.43 -23.36
CA SER A 150 -12.75 -20.21 -23.19
C SER A 150 -12.72 -21.51 -24.02
N LYS A 151 -13.44 -22.53 -23.56
CA LYS A 151 -13.48 -23.86 -24.22
C LYS A 151 -14.25 -23.86 -25.54
N SER A 152 -14.85 -22.74 -25.95
CA SER A 152 -15.60 -22.63 -27.21
C SER A 152 -14.64 -22.64 -28.40
N HIS A 153 -14.63 -23.72 -29.17
CA HIS A 153 -13.79 -23.83 -30.37
C HIS A 153 -14.24 -22.91 -31.52
N LYS A 154 -15.52 -22.50 -31.56
CA LYS A 154 -16.07 -21.68 -32.66
C LYS A 154 -15.88 -20.17 -32.46
N LYS A 155 -15.88 -19.73 -31.21
CA LYS A 155 -15.67 -18.32 -30.80
C LYS A 155 -14.96 -18.33 -29.45
N PRO A 156 -13.62 -18.49 -29.44
CA PRO A 156 -12.88 -18.48 -28.19
C PRO A 156 -12.94 -17.08 -27.59
N GLU A 157 -13.19 -17.00 -26.29
CA GLU A 157 -13.08 -15.76 -25.53
C GLU A 157 -11.75 -15.74 -24.83
N TYR A 158 -11.13 -14.56 -24.77
CA TYR A 158 -9.85 -14.36 -24.13
C TYR A 158 -10.03 -13.38 -22.97
N ILE A 159 -9.58 -13.79 -21.79
CA ILE A 159 -9.69 -13.04 -20.55
C ILE A 159 -8.29 -12.90 -19.97
N LEU A 160 -7.81 -11.66 -19.83
CA LEU A 160 -6.57 -11.38 -19.11
C LEU A 160 -6.87 -11.30 -17.61
N ARG A 161 -6.32 -12.23 -16.84
CA ARG A 161 -6.41 -12.25 -15.39
C ARG A 161 -5.28 -11.41 -14.79
N LEU A 162 -5.65 -10.24 -14.29
CA LEU A 162 -4.79 -9.39 -13.51
C LEU A 162 -4.70 -9.96 -12.08
N HIS A 163 -3.49 -10.25 -11.64
CA HIS A 163 -3.19 -10.65 -10.27
C HIS A 163 -2.26 -9.61 -9.66
N LEU A 164 -2.57 -9.14 -8.45
CA LEU A 164 -1.61 -8.38 -7.66
C LEU A 164 -1.18 -9.22 -6.48
N ASP A 165 0.12 -9.23 -6.18
CA ASP A 165 0.66 -9.90 -4.98
C ASP A 165 0.28 -9.11 -3.71
N ILE A 166 -1.00 -9.22 -3.35
CA ILE A 166 -1.59 -8.52 -2.21
C ILE A 166 -1.94 -9.55 -1.13
N THR A 167 -1.87 -9.09 0.12
CA THR A 167 -2.06 -9.94 1.29
C THR A 167 -3.46 -10.56 1.37
N GLU A 168 -3.47 -11.90 1.39
CA GLU A 168 -4.66 -12.72 1.60
C GLU A 168 -5.00 -12.95 3.08
N GLN A 169 -6.28 -13.24 3.36
CA GLN A 169 -6.75 -13.53 4.71
C GLN A 169 -6.48 -14.99 5.08
N LYS A 170 -5.49 -15.19 5.96
CA LYS A 170 -5.11 -16.52 6.47
C LYS A 170 -5.91 -16.95 7.70
N VAL A 171 -6.62 -16.03 8.35
CA VAL A 171 -7.40 -16.32 9.57
C VAL A 171 -8.84 -16.66 9.18
N ASP A 172 -9.23 -17.93 9.32
CA ASP A 172 -10.52 -18.42 8.83
C ASP A 172 -11.73 -17.69 9.41
N ILE A 173 -11.73 -17.44 10.72
CA ILE A 173 -12.82 -16.71 11.39
C ILE A 173 -12.99 -15.27 10.86
N LEU A 174 -11.95 -14.69 10.25
CA LEU A 174 -11.99 -13.32 9.70
C LEU A 174 -12.34 -13.30 8.21
N LYS A 175 -12.33 -14.43 7.50
CA LYS A 175 -12.69 -14.50 6.07
C LYS A 175 -14.13 -14.02 5.82
N HIS A 176 -15.05 -14.32 6.73
CA HIS A 176 -16.44 -13.85 6.65
C HIS A 176 -16.60 -12.35 6.93
N HIS A 177 -15.55 -11.70 7.43
CA HIS A 177 -15.54 -10.28 7.77
C HIS A 177 -14.69 -9.45 6.81
N GLN A 178 -14.11 -10.03 5.76
CA GLN A 178 -13.30 -9.30 4.79
C GLN A 178 -14.14 -8.31 3.98
N LEU A 179 -13.59 -7.12 3.77
CA LEU A 179 -14.16 -6.09 2.89
C LEU A 179 -13.89 -6.41 1.43
N ASN A 180 -12.66 -6.83 1.11
CA ASN A 180 -12.26 -7.22 -0.24
C ASN A 180 -12.28 -8.74 -0.35
N GLN A 181 -12.93 -9.28 -1.40
CA GLN A 181 -13.18 -10.71 -1.55
C GLN A 181 -12.25 -11.38 -2.56
N THR A 182 -11.60 -10.61 -3.43
CA THR A 182 -10.71 -11.15 -4.48
C THR A 182 -9.41 -10.35 -4.57
N VAL A 183 -8.34 -11.04 -4.98
CA VAL A 183 -7.03 -10.47 -5.34
C VAL A 183 -6.77 -10.51 -6.84
N THR A 184 -7.76 -10.97 -7.62
CA THR A 184 -7.71 -11.02 -9.08
C THR A 184 -8.84 -10.21 -9.71
N HIS A 185 -8.54 -9.66 -10.88
CA HIS A 185 -9.49 -8.94 -11.72
C HIS A 185 -9.33 -9.36 -13.18
N ASP A 186 -10.43 -9.59 -13.87
CA ASP A 186 -10.44 -10.15 -15.21
C ASP A 186 -10.78 -9.06 -16.25
N LEU A 187 -9.95 -8.90 -17.28
CA LEU A 187 -10.19 -8.02 -18.42
C LEU A 187 -10.55 -8.82 -19.67
N HIS A 188 -11.68 -8.49 -20.30
CA HIS A 188 -12.07 -9.10 -21.58
C HIS A 188 -11.27 -8.52 -22.76
N LEU A 189 -10.87 -9.39 -23.69
CA LEU A 189 -10.09 -9.05 -24.87
C LEU A 189 -10.78 -9.49 -26.15
N SER A 190 -10.49 -8.78 -27.25
CA SER A 190 -11.03 -9.14 -28.57
C SER A 190 -10.38 -10.41 -29.10
N SER A 191 -11.20 -11.42 -29.37
CA SER A 191 -10.76 -12.68 -29.98
C SER A 191 -10.18 -12.48 -31.38
N SER A 192 -10.66 -11.48 -32.13
CA SER A 192 -10.26 -11.21 -33.51
C SER A 192 -8.78 -10.87 -33.64
N TRP A 193 -8.15 -10.25 -32.64
CA TRP A 193 -6.71 -9.98 -32.70
C TRP A 193 -5.86 -11.23 -32.48
N PHE A 194 -6.34 -12.19 -31.68
CA PHE A 194 -5.63 -13.46 -31.49
C PHE A 194 -5.66 -14.34 -32.75
N GLU A 195 -6.67 -14.21 -33.61
CA GLU A 195 -6.74 -14.93 -34.89
C GLU A 195 -5.54 -14.60 -35.79
N TYR A 196 -5.06 -13.35 -35.80
CA TYR A 196 -3.86 -12.96 -36.55
C TYR A 196 -2.57 -13.46 -35.90
N ILE A 197 -2.51 -13.55 -34.56
CA ILE A 197 -1.33 -14.04 -33.84
C ILE A 197 -1.14 -15.54 -34.06
N VAL A 198 -2.23 -16.32 -34.13
CA VAL A 198 -2.18 -17.77 -34.39
C VAL A 198 -1.58 -18.09 -35.77
N LEU A 199 -1.73 -17.17 -36.74
CA LEU A 199 -1.15 -17.30 -38.08
C LEU A 199 0.35 -16.96 -38.14
N HIS A 200 0.98 -16.66 -37.00
CA HIS A 200 2.41 -16.39 -36.94
C HIS A 200 3.21 -17.69 -37.16
N GLU A 201 3.84 -17.81 -38.34
CA GLU A 201 4.56 -19.02 -38.76
C GLU A 201 6.06 -18.99 -38.43
N SER A 202 6.59 -17.87 -37.93
CA SER A 202 8.03 -17.72 -37.72
C SER A 202 8.56 -18.56 -36.55
N GLN A 203 9.54 -19.42 -36.84
CA GLN A 203 10.36 -20.13 -35.85
C GLN A 203 11.43 -19.23 -35.19
N HIS A 204 11.58 -17.99 -35.66
CA HIS A 204 12.56 -17.05 -35.10
C HIS A 204 12.01 -16.39 -33.83
N VAL A 205 12.78 -16.46 -32.74
CA VAL A 205 12.49 -15.76 -31.50
C VAL A 205 12.65 -14.26 -31.75
N LEU A 206 11.53 -13.55 -31.83
CA LEU A 206 11.52 -12.09 -31.94
C LEU A 206 12.06 -11.48 -30.64
N MET A 207 12.76 -10.35 -30.76
CA MET A 207 13.17 -9.50 -29.66
C MET A 207 12.39 -8.18 -29.67
N VAL A 208 12.38 -7.47 -28.55
CA VAL A 208 11.80 -6.10 -28.45
C VAL A 208 12.34 -5.16 -29.53
N ASN A 209 13.62 -5.30 -29.89
CA ASN A 209 14.26 -4.49 -30.92
C ASN A 209 13.69 -4.75 -32.32
N ASP A 210 13.30 -5.98 -32.64
CA ASP A 210 12.73 -6.33 -33.94
C ASP A 210 11.33 -5.71 -34.09
N ILE A 211 10.53 -5.78 -33.04
CA ILE A 211 9.22 -5.13 -32.98
C ILE A 211 9.36 -3.61 -33.08
N ASN A 212 10.30 -3.01 -32.34
CA ASN A 212 10.58 -1.57 -32.45
C ASN A 212 11.02 -1.17 -33.86
N LYS A 213 11.79 -2.02 -34.56
CA LYS A 213 12.20 -1.76 -35.94
C LYS A 213 10.99 -1.76 -36.88
N LYS A 214 10.09 -2.74 -36.76
CA LYS A 214 8.85 -2.81 -37.53
C LYS A 214 7.92 -1.63 -37.28
N ILE A 215 7.68 -1.30 -36.00
CA ILE A 215 6.91 -0.10 -35.63
C ILE A 215 7.54 1.15 -36.25
N LYS A 216 8.87 1.28 -36.19
CA LYS A 216 9.56 2.43 -36.81
C LYS A 216 9.33 2.45 -38.33
N GLU A 217 9.45 1.33 -39.02
CA GLU A 217 9.18 1.22 -40.47
C GLU A 217 7.76 1.69 -40.82
N TRP A 218 6.75 1.27 -40.08
CA TRP A 218 5.35 1.66 -40.31
C TRP A 218 5.05 3.13 -39.97
N THR A 219 5.78 3.69 -39.00
CA THR A 219 5.53 5.04 -38.48
C THR A 219 6.43 6.11 -39.10
N VAL A 220 7.41 5.72 -39.92
CA VAL A 220 8.28 6.64 -40.67
C VAL A 220 7.43 7.58 -41.52
N ASN A 221 7.71 8.88 -41.43
CA ASN A 221 7.02 9.96 -42.14
C ASN A 221 5.52 10.11 -41.84
N GLN A 222 5.01 9.46 -40.79
CA GLN A 222 3.59 9.57 -40.39
C GLN A 222 3.31 10.78 -39.47
N GLY A 223 4.34 11.47 -38.98
CA GLY A 223 4.18 12.65 -38.13
C GLY A 223 3.76 12.38 -36.67
N ILE A 224 3.69 11.11 -36.25
CA ILE A 224 3.21 10.70 -34.92
C ILE A 224 4.33 10.52 -33.86
N GLY A 225 5.57 10.90 -34.20
CA GLY A 225 6.73 10.78 -33.33
C GLY A 225 7.26 9.35 -33.20
N SER A 226 8.22 9.15 -32.28
CA SER A 226 8.81 7.83 -32.05
C SER A 226 7.87 6.94 -31.22
N ILE A 227 7.44 5.82 -31.79
CA ILE A 227 6.66 4.80 -31.09
C ILE A 227 7.59 3.62 -30.76
N THR A 228 7.49 3.12 -29.53
CA THR A 228 8.24 1.94 -29.07
C THR A 228 7.32 1.02 -28.29
N VAL A 229 7.73 -0.24 -28.12
CA VAL A 229 7.09 -1.22 -27.24
C VAL A 229 6.86 -0.64 -25.84
N GLU A 230 7.84 0.05 -25.27
CA GLU A 230 7.72 0.68 -23.95
C GLU A 230 6.63 1.76 -23.90
N LYS A 231 6.40 2.50 -25.00
CA LYS A 231 5.30 3.46 -25.06
C LYS A 231 3.96 2.75 -25.18
N LEU A 232 3.83 1.74 -26.03
CA LEU A 232 2.59 0.97 -26.20
C LEU A 232 2.06 0.44 -24.85
N GLN A 233 2.91 -0.28 -24.12
CA GLN A 233 2.55 -0.88 -22.82
C GLN A 233 2.24 0.15 -21.72
N ALA A 234 2.60 1.42 -21.91
CA ALA A 234 2.37 2.47 -20.92
C ALA A 234 1.03 3.20 -21.09
N GLN A 235 0.34 3.06 -22.22
CA GLN A 235 -0.83 3.91 -22.51
C GLN A 235 -2.01 3.65 -21.59
N LEU A 236 -2.35 2.39 -21.33
CA LEU A 236 -3.43 2.04 -20.40
C LEU A 236 -3.19 2.69 -19.03
N TYR A 237 -1.98 2.58 -18.49
CA TYR A 237 -1.60 3.26 -17.25
C TYR A 237 -1.82 4.78 -17.31
N PHE A 238 -1.27 5.46 -18.33
CA PHE A 238 -1.35 6.91 -18.41
C PHE A 238 -2.79 7.42 -18.54
N TYR A 239 -3.60 6.79 -19.38
CA TYR A 239 -4.99 7.22 -19.58
C TYR A 239 -5.83 7.02 -18.32
N ILE A 240 -5.68 5.87 -17.66
CA ILE A 240 -6.38 5.60 -16.40
C ILE A 240 -5.92 6.60 -15.33
N PHE A 241 -4.61 6.84 -15.21
CA PHE A 241 -4.11 7.82 -14.24
C PHE A 241 -4.62 9.23 -14.54
N HIS A 242 -4.49 9.73 -15.77
CA HIS A 242 -4.89 11.10 -16.10
C HIS A 242 -6.38 11.34 -15.91
N ARG A 243 -7.17 10.28 -16.05
CA ARG A 243 -8.61 10.33 -15.83
C ARG A 243 -9.00 10.30 -14.35
N THR A 244 -8.34 9.46 -13.55
CA THR A 244 -8.74 9.18 -12.17
C THR A 244 -7.90 9.93 -11.12
N PHE A 245 -6.71 10.38 -11.50
CA PHE A 245 -5.62 10.78 -10.61
C PHE A 245 -5.32 9.73 -9.52
N ASN A 246 -5.59 8.45 -9.84
CA ASN A 246 -5.47 7.34 -8.92
C ASN A 246 -4.44 6.33 -9.44
N GLU A 247 -3.24 6.38 -8.86
CA GLU A 247 -2.13 5.50 -9.23
C GLU A 247 -2.46 4.02 -8.96
N TYR A 248 -3.23 3.73 -7.92
CA TYR A 248 -3.62 2.35 -7.60
C TYR A 248 -4.48 1.74 -8.70
N ILE A 249 -5.52 2.44 -9.16
CA ILE A 249 -6.37 1.95 -10.25
C ILE A 249 -5.57 1.79 -11.54
N ALA A 250 -4.66 2.73 -11.83
CA ALA A 250 -3.81 2.67 -13.02
C ALA A 250 -2.85 1.47 -13.01
N HIS A 251 -2.19 1.19 -11.88
CA HIS A 251 -1.32 0.02 -11.74
C HIS A 251 -2.10 -1.30 -11.81
N VAL A 252 -3.24 -1.39 -11.12
CA VAL A 252 -4.13 -2.56 -11.17
C VAL A 252 -4.50 -2.88 -12.62
N LEU A 253 -5.10 -1.91 -13.33
CA LEU A 253 -5.61 -2.15 -14.69
C LEU A 253 -4.51 -2.39 -15.72
N SER A 254 -3.30 -1.86 -15.51
CA SER A 254 -2.18 -2.08 -16.43
C SER A 254 -1.31 -3.29 -16.10
N GLY A 255 -1.67 -4.08 -15.08
CA GLY A 255 -0.91 -5.26 -14.67
C GLY A 255 0.54 -4.96 -14.28
N LYS A 256 0.81 -3.74 -13.81
CA LYS A 256 2.15 -3.33 -13.38
C LYS A 256 2.34 -3.65 -11.91
N ASP A 257 3.38 -4.43 -11.64
CA ASP A 257 3.62 -5.12 -10.38
C ASP A 257 3.69 -4.20 -9.15
N SER A 258 3.10 -4.69 -8.07
CA SER A 258 3.05 -4.17 -6.70
C SER A 258 4.40 -4.17 -5.99
N ASP A 259 5.37 -4.98 -6.42
CA ASP A 259 6.46 -5.36 -5.52
C ASP A 259 7.38 -4.20 -5.12
N HIS A 260 7.62 -3.20 -5.98
CA HIS A 260 8.51 -2.07 -5.64
C HIS A 260 7.95 -0.67 -5.92
N GLU A 261 6.89 -0.54 -6.71
CA GLU A 261 6.43 0.78 -7.18
C GLU A 261 5.21 1.32 -6.41
N LEU A 262 4.41 0.47 -5.76
CA LEU A 262 3.17 0.90 -5.12
C LEU A 262 2.89 0.28 -3.72
N PRO A 263 3.56 0.75 -2.65
CA PRO A 263 3.36 0.25 -1.28
C PRO A 263 1.92 0.32 -0.74
N SER A 264 1.04 1.10 -1.37
CA SER A 264 -0.38 1.14 -1.04
C SER A 264 -1.16 -0.09 -1.48
N SER A 265 -0.70 -0.87 -2.48
CA SER A 265 -1.38 -2.09 -2.93
C SER A 265 -1.60 -3.10 -1.80
N TYR A 266 -0.62 -3.21 -0.88
CA TYR A 266 -0.71 -4.09 0.29
C TYR A 266 -1.92 -3.80 1.19
N TYR A 267 -2.43 -2.57 1.21
CA TYR A 267 -3.50 -2.15 2.12
C TYR A 267 -4.83 -1.88 1.41
N ASN A 268 -4.78 -1.54 0.13
CA ASN A 268 -5.90 -0.90 -0.55
C ASN A 268 -6.86 -1.91 -1.21
N GLY A 269 -8.01 -1.40 -1.65
CA GLY A 269 -9.00 -2.14 -2.42
C GLY A 269 -10.07 -1.22 -3.00
N VAL A 270 -10.71 -1.69 -4.08
CA VAL A 270 -11.73 -0.97 -4.84
C VAL A 270 -12.82 -1.94 -5.34
N PRO A 271 -14.06 -1.46 -5.56
CA PRO A 271 -15.08 -2.24 -6.26
C PRO A 271 -14.61 -2.68 -7.66
N THR A 272 -14.91 -3.92 -8.04
CA THR A 272 -14.62 -4.40 -9.41
C THR A 272 -15.42 -3.61 -10.46
N THR A 273 -16.59 -3.09 -10.08
CA THR A 273 -17.39 -2.18 -10.92
C THR A 273 -16.63 -0.91 -11.28
N GLU A 274 -15.86 -0.34 -10.35
CA GLU A 274 -15.04 0.85 -10.59
C GLU A 274 -13.89 0.55 -11.55
N LEU A 275 -13.24 -0.60 -11.40
CA LEU A 275 -12.19 -1.06 -12.32
C LEU A 275 -12.76 -1.23 -13.75
N ASN A 276 -13.89 -1.93 -13.88
CA ASN A 276 -14.57 -2.15 -15.16
C ASN A 276 -14.96 -0.82 -15.83
N GLN A 277 -15.57 0.11 -15.09
CA GLN A 277 -15.96 1.41 -15.63
C GLN A 277 -14.76 2.22 -16.11
N ASN A 278 -13.64 2.16 -15.39
CA ASN A 278 -12.42 2.86 -15.79
C ASN A 278 -11.79 2.24 -17.03
N TYR A 279 -11.75 0.90 -17.11
CA TYR A 279 -11.27 0.19 -18.29
C TYR A 279 -12.15 0.40 -19.53
N LEU A 280 -13.48 0.28 -19.41
CA LEU A 280 -14.42 0.47 -20.52
C LEU A 280 -14.30 1.86 -21.16
N ILE A 281 -14.08 2.89 -20.35
CA ILE A 281 -13.93 4.26 -20.86
C ILE A 281 -12.52 4.49 -21.44
N TYR A 282 -11.51 3.75 -20.98
CA TYR A 282 -10.26 3.69 -21.71
C TYR A 282 -10.44 3.02 -23.08
N LEU A 283 -11.23 1.95 -23.17
CA LEU A 283 -11.53 1.31 -24.46
C LEU A 283 -12.22 2.27 -25.45
N ASP A 284 -12.96 3.29 -24.99
CA ASP A 284 -13.50 4.35 -25.87
C ASP A 284 -12.39 5.17 -26.58
N THR A 285 -11.17 5.18 -26.05
CA THR A 285 -10.01 5.80 -26.73
C THR A 285 -9.53 4.95 -27.90
N LEU A 286 -9.75 3.64 -27.82
CA LEU A 286 -9.45 2.66 -28.84
C LEU A 286 -10.66 2.42 -29.77
N ASP A 287 -11.85 2.93 -29.45
CA ASP A 287 -13.10 2.77 -30.22
C ASP A 287 -13.16 3.77 -31.38
N ILE A 288 -12.49 3.42 -32.47
CA ILE A 288 -12.55 4.16 -33.73
C ILE A 288 -13.18 3.29 -34.82
N LYS A 289 -13.46 3.89 -35.99
CA LYS A 289 -14.12 3.20 -37.10
C LYS A 289 -13.45 1.85 -37.44
N GLU A 290 -12.13 1.79 -37.34
CA GLU A 290 -11.28 0.66 -37.68
C GLU A 290 -11.32 -0.49 -36.65
N THR A 291 -11.72 -0.22 -35.40
CA THR A 291 -11.71 -1.17 -34.26
C THR A 291 -13.08 -1.33 -33.59
N LYS A 292 -14.10 -0.64 -34.11
CA LYS A 292 -15.44 -0.55 -33.51
C LYS A 292 -16.07 -1.91 -33.26
N GLN A 293 -15.89 -2.87 -34.17
CA GLN A 293 -16.46 -4.21 -34.02
C GLN A 293 -15.79 -4.96 -32.86
N GLU A 294 -14.46 -4.95 -32.81
CA GLU A 294 -13.67 -5.61 -31.77
C GLU A 294 -13.95 -5.03 -30.39
N ILE A 295 -14.01 -3.70 -30.27
CA ILE A 295 -14.28 -3.03 -29.00
C ILE A 295 -15.72 -3.26 -28.55
N GLN A 296 -16.70 -3.27 -29.46
CA GLN A 296 -18.10 -3.53 -29.11
C GLN A 296 -18.29 -4.97 -28.59
N ILE A 297 -17.58 -5.95 -29.15
CA ILE A 297 -17.59 -7.33 -28.63
C ILE A 297 -17.11 -7.36 -27.18
N VAL A 298 -15.97 -6.71 -26.89
CA VAL A 298 -15.42 -6.63 -25.53
C VAL A 298 -16.40 -5.94 -24.57
N LYS A 299 -17.00 -4.80 -24.98
CA LYS A 299 -18.00 -4.10 -24.18
C LYS A 299 -19.20 -4.98 -23.85
N ASN A 300 -19.72 -5.75 -24.82
CA ASN A 300 -20.84 -6.66 -24.60
C ASN A 300 -20.50 -7.77 -23.59
N GLN A 301 -19.26 -8.30 -23.60
CA GLN A 301 -18.83 -9.31 -22.62
C GLN A 301 -18.83 -8.78 -21.18
N PHE A 302 -18.48 -7.51 -20.97
CA PHE A 302 -18.61 -6.89 -19.65
C PHE A 302 -20.09 -6.71 -19.22
N GLU A 303 -20.99 -6.43 -20.17
CA GLU A 303 -22.43 -6.29 -19.91
C GLU A 303 -23.07 -7.62 -19.51
N GLU A 304 -22.75 -8.70 -20.23
CA GLU A 304 -23.25 -10.05 -19.94
C GLU A 304 -22.79 -10.56 -18.57
N ASN A 305 -21.58 -10.18 -18.14
CA ASN A 305 -21.01 -10.54 -16.83
C ASN A 305 -21.44 -9.64 -15.67
N LYS A 306 -22.38 -8.70 -15.87
CA LYS A 306 -22.80 -7.74 -14.83
C LYS A 306 -23.38 -8.39 -13.56
N GLN A 307 -23.90 -9.61 -13.66
CA GLN A 307 -24.60 -10.28 -12.56
C GLN A 307 -23.67 -10.77 -11.43
N ASN A 308 -22.34 -10.77 -11.63
CA ASN A 308 -21.34 -11.19 -10.64
C ASN A 308 -20.60 -10.02 -9.94
N LEU A 309 -21.07 -8.78 -10.09
CA LEU A 309 -20.29 -7.55 -9.85
C LEU A 309 -20.28 -6.98 -8.41
N SER A 310 -20.80 -7.68 -7.41
CA SER A 310 -20.79 -7.17 -6.03
C SER A 310 -19.44 -7.29 -5.32
N LEU A 311 -18.42 -7.83 -5.99
CA LEU A 311 -17.12 -8.12 -5.39
C LEU A 311 -16.24 -6.87 -5.32
N ARG A 312 -15.39 -6.83 -4.31
CA ARG A 312 -14.30 -5.87 -4.19
C ARG A 312 -12.96 -6.55 -4.34
N PHE A 313 -12.08 -5.90 -5.10
CA PHE A 313 -10.72 -6.29 -5.36
C PHE A 313 -9.76 -5.62 -4.38
N GLY A 314 -8.76 -6.35 -3.88
CA GLY A 314 -7.64 -5.79 -3.12
C GLY A 314 -7.33 -6.59 -1.86
N SER A 315 -6.70 -5.95 -0.88
CA SER A 315 -6.24 -6.61 0.34
C SER A 315 -7.39 -7.23 1.14
N GLN A 316 -7.35 -8.55 1.31
CA GLN A 316 -8.34 -9.30 2.09
C GLN A 316 -8.14 -9.12 3.61
N LEU A 317 -7.09 -8.41 4.02
CA LEU A 317 -6.87 -7.95 5.39
C LEU A 317 -7.64 -6.66 5.73
N ALA A 318 -8.41 -6.08 4.82
CA ALA A 318 -9.38 -5.05 5.18
C ALA A 318 -10.62 -5.72 5.76
N LEU A 319 -11.02 -5.36 6.98
CA LEU A 319 -12.25 -5.86 7.61
C LEU A 319 -13.43 -4.94 7.26
N ASN A 320 -14.64 -5.47 7.19
CA ASN A 320 -15.83 -4.69 6.87
C ASN A 320 -16.28 -3.78 8.03
N GLN A 321 -17.01 -2.71 7.71
CA GLN A 321 -17.43 -1.68 8.67
C GLN A 321 -18.22 -2.26 9.87
N ASN A 322 -19.04 -3.30 9.65
CA ASN A 322 -19.82 -3.93 10.72
C ASN A 322 -18.90 -4.55 11.78
N TYR A 323 -17.91 -5.33 11.35
CA TYR A 323 -16.93 -5.92 12.28
C TYR A 323 -16.15 -4.83 13.03
N VAL A 324 -15.70 -3.79 12.33
CA VAL A 324 -14.95 -2.68 12.94
C VAL A 324 -15.81 -1.93 13.96
N SER A 325 -17.07 -1.64 13.65
CA SER A 325 -18.00 -0.98 14.58
C SER A 325 -18.21 -1.84 15.84
N GLN A 326 -18.51 -3.14 15.69
CA GLN A 326 -18.67 -4.05 16.82
C GLN A 326 -17.41 -4.14 17.69
N PHE A 327 -16.23 -4.15 17.07
CA PHE A 327 -14.96 -4.10 17.80
C PHE A 327 -14.86 -2.83 18.66
N PHE A 328 -15.12 -1.66 18.10
CA PHE A 328 -15.04 -0.40 18.85
C PHE A 328 -16.15 -0.25 19.90
N THR A 329 -17.35 -0.79 19.67
CA THR A 329 -18.41 -0.84 20.69
C THR A 329 -17.96 -1.64 21.91
N ARG A 330 -17.40 -2.84 21.70
CA ARG A 330 -16.91 -3.68 22.80
C ARG A 330 -15.72 -3.04 23.51
N LEU A 331 -14.77 -2.50 22.74
CA LEU A 331 -13.62 -1.78 23.30
C LEU A 331 -14.05 -0.58 24.14
N HIS A 332 -15.00 0.22 23.64
CA HIS A 332 -15.54 1.38 24.36
C HIS A 332 -16.22 0.96 25.65
N ALA A 333 -17.06 -0.07 25.64
CA ALA A 333 -17.72 -0.58 26.84
C ALA A 333 -16.71 -1.04 27.90
N THR A 334 -15.72 -1.84 27.52
CA THR A 334 -14.65 -2.31 28.41
C THR A 334 -13.84 -1.15 28.98
N CYS A 335 -13.36 -0.24 28.13
CA CYS A 335 -12.57 0.90 28.59
C CYS A 335 -13.40 1.85 29.46
N SER A 336 -14.66 2.12 29.10
CA SER A 336 -15.56 2.99 29.86
C SER A 336 -15.81 2.47 31.27
N ASP A 337 -16.02 1.16 31.44
CA ASP A 337 -16.11 0.54 32.77
C ASP A 337 -14.81 0.74 33.55
N LYS A 338 -13.67 0.42 32.93
CA LYS A 338 -12.36 0.36 33.59
C LYS A 338 -11.78 1.72 33.97
N VAL A 339 -12.18 2.82 33.31
CA VAL A 339 -11.68 4.17 33.63
C VAL A 339 -12.37 4.84 34.82
N GLN A 340 -13.48 4.29 35.30
CA GLN A 340 -14.27 4.91 36.38
C GLN A 340 -13.52 4.94 37.72
N LEU A 341 -13.88 5.89 38.58
CA LEU A 341 -13.19 6.14 39.86
C LEU A 341 -13.16 4.94 40.81
N HIS A 342 -14.17 4.07 40.78
CA HIS A 342 -14.26 2.88 41.63
C HIS A 342 -13.30 1.76 41.19
N GLN A 343 -12.70 1.86 40.01
CA GLN A 343 -11.74 0.89 39.50
C GLN A 343 -10.34 1.20 40.02
N HIS A 344 -9.48 0.19 40.00
CA HIS A 344 -8.09 0.33 40.43
C HIS A 344 -7.32 1.36 39.57
N LEU A 345 -6.51 2.22 40.20
CA LEU A 345 -5.80 3.31 39.52
C LEU A 345 -5.00 2.85 38.30
N ILE A 346 -4.25 1.75 38.43
CA ILE A 346 -3.48 1.17 37.33
C ILE A 346 -4.39 0.78 36.15
N GLU A 347 -5.53 0.13 36.43
CA GLU A 347 -6.48 -0.28 35.39
C GLU A 347 -7.10 0.92 34.69
N ARG A 348 -7.40 1.99 35.43
CA ARG A 348 -7.93 3.23 34.85
C ARG A 348 -6.95 3.85 33.86
N ILE A 349 -5.67 3.98 34.26
CA ILE A 349 -4.61 4.52 33.39
C ILE A 349 -4.44 3.62 32.16
N ASN A 350 -4.32 2.31 32.38
CA ASN A 350 -4.08 1.32 31.34
C ASN A 350 -5.22 1.25 30.33
N ALA A 351 -6.48 1.21 30.78
CA ALA A 351 -7.66 1.18 29.92
C ALA A 351 -7.77 2.42 29.04
N TYR A 352 -7.54 3.62 29.60
CA TYR A 352 -7.58 4.85 28.81
C TYR A 352 -6.43 4.89 27.79
N SER A 353 -5.23 4.44 28.18
CA SER A 353 -4.09 4.30 27.27
C SER A 353 -4.37 3.34 26.11
N VAL A 354 -5.03 2.20 26.35
CA VAL A 354 -5.45 1.25 25.31
C VAL A 354 -6.51 1.84 24.39
N TRP A 355 -7.47 2.59 24.94
CA TRP A 355 -8.43 3.33 24.13
C TRP A 355 -7.73 4.30 23.17
N MET A 356 -6.82 5.12 23.71
CA MET A 356 -6.07 6.09 22.92
C MET A 356 -5.12 5.44 21.90
N TRP A 357 -4.61 4.24 22.17
CA TRP A 357 -3.86 3.46 21.19
C TRP A 357 -4.72 3.17 19.94
N HIS A 358 -5.92 2.62 20.11
CA HIS A 358 -6.80 2.28 19.00
C HIS A 358 -7.35 3.52 18.28
N ILE A 359 -7.71 4.57 19.02
CA ILE A 359 -8.12 5.85 18.44
C ILE A 359 -6.99 6.50 17.63
N SER A 360 -5.73 6.37 18.08
CA SER A 360 -4.57 6.88 17.32
C SER A 360 -4.32 6.07 16.04
N LEU A 361 -4.48 4.74 16.08
CA LEU A 361 -4.36 3.92 14.87
C LEU A 361 -5.41 4.30 13.83
N LEU A 362 -6.68 4.39 14.23
CA LEU A 362 -7.82 4.70 13.36
C LEU A 362 -7.78 6.15 12.83
N CYS A 363 -7.57 7.13 13.71
CA CYS A 363 -7.72 8.54 13.32
C CYS A 363 -6.47 9.11 12.63
N LEU A 364 -5.29 8.53 12.88
CA LEU A 364 -4.02 9.06 12.39
C LEU A 364 -3.33 8.09 11.43
N THR A 365 -3.91 6.92 11.17
CA THR A 365 -3.39 5.88 10.26
C THR A 365 -1.98 5.40 10.63
N LEU A 366 -1.60 5.50 11.90
CA LEU A 366 -0.25 5.17 12.36
C LEU A 366 0.03 3.66 12.30
N ARG A 367 1.31 3.28 12.24
CA ARG A 367 1.73 1.88 12.37
C ARG A 367 1.80 1.49 13.85
N PRO A 368 1.31 0.32 14.27
CA PRO A 368 1.36 -0.13 15.67
C PRO A 368 2.81 -0.44 16.05
N ARG A 369 3.46 0.50 16.73
CA ARG A 369 4.85 0.44 17.20
C ARG A 369 4.95 0.83 18.66
N GLU A 370 6.06 0.48 19.29
CA GLU A 370 6.35 0.98 20.64
C GLU A 370 6.32 2.51 20.65
N ASN A 371 5.70 3.07 21.69
CA ASN A 371 5.49 4.51 21.83
C ASN A 371 4.72 5.14 20.66
N LEU A 372 3.64 4.49 20.21
CA LEU A 372 2.79 4.93 19.10
C LEU A 372 2.38 6.40 19.19
N LEU A 373 1.94 6.83 20.39
CA LEU A 373 1.49 8.19 20.67
C LEU A 373 2.64 9.20 20.69
N GLY A 374 3.90 8.77 20.76
CA GLY A 374 5.04 9.69 20.79
C GLY A 374 5.02 10.62 22.01
N ASN A 375 5.63 11.80 21.87
CA ASN A 375 5.64 12.78 22.94
C ASN A 375 4.43 13.70 22.82
N TYR A 376 3.91 14.16 23.97
CA TYR A 376 2.86 15.17 23.98
C TYR A 376 3.27 16.44 23.21
N SER A 377 4.54 16.83 23.28
CA SER A 377 5.10 17.99 22.57
C SER A 377 5.06 17.88 21.04
N ASP A 378 4.88 16.68 20.48
CA ASP A 378 4.83 16.48 19.03
C ASP A 378 3.45 16.88 18.45
N TYR A 379 2.44 17.07 19.32
CA TYR A 379 1.09 17.49 18.95
C TYR A 379 0.95 19.01 19.02
N ASP A 380 0.79 19.65 17.87
CA ASP A 380 0.38 21.04 17.80
C ASP A 380 -1.15 21.11 17.68
N LEU A 381 -1.83 21.21 18.81
CA LEU A 381 -3.30 21.31 18.85
C LEU A 381 -3.82 22.66 18.34
N ARG A 382 -2.97 23.70 18.26
CA ARG A 382 -3.34 25.01 17.71
C ARG A 382 -3.35 24.96 16.19
N MET A 383 -2.30 24.41 15.60
CA MET A 383 -2.19 24.17 14.15
C MET A 383 -2.95 22.93 13.70
N LYS A 384 -3.41 22.09 14.64
CA LYS A 384 -4.10 20.82 14.40
C LYS A 384 -3.24 19.85 13.58
N LEU A 385 -1.96 19.73 13.93
CA LEU A 385 -0.99 18.88 13.24
C LEU A 385 -0.22 18.03 14.24
N LEU A 386 0.16 16.84 13.79
CA LEU A 386 1.13 15.96 14.46
C LEU A 386 2.29 15.71 13.51
N TYR A 387 3.53 15.93 13.96
CA TYR A 387 4.71 15.52 13.21
C TYR A 387 5.09 14.08 13.55
N VAL A 388 5.24 13.24 12.52
CA VAL A 388 5.60 11.83 12.67
C VAL A 388 6.80 11.51 11.81
N ASN A 389 7.86 11.03 12.45
CA ASN A 389 8.98 10.42 11.76
C ASN A 389 9.08 8.93 12.14
N ASP A 390 8.24 8.12 11.49
CA ASP A 390 8.18 6.66 11.65
C ASP A 390 9.20 5.90 10.79
N LYS A 391 9.85 6.62 9.87
CA LYS A 391 10.85 6.11 8.94
C LYS A 391 12.26 6.67 9.20
N LYS A 392 12.59 7.10 10.42
CA LYS A 392 13.91 7.69 10.78
C LYS A 392 15.12 6.88 10.28
N ASN A 393 14.97 5.55 10.21
CA ASN A 393 16.03 4.63 9.77
C ASN A 393 15.88 4.18 8.31
N SER A 394 14.83 4.63 7.61
CA SER A 394 14.57 4.28 6.22
C SER A 394 15.37 5.16 5.27
N ARG A 395 16.02 4.53 4.29
CA ARG A 395 16.69 5.24 3.19
C ARG A 395 15.71 5.88 2.20
N SER A 396 14.41 5.53 2.26
CA SER A 396 13.38 6.01 1.32
C SER A 396 12.77 7.36 1.68
N ARG A 397 12.87 7.83 2.94
CA ARG A 397 12.46 9.18 3.37
C ARG A 397 13.37 9.71 4.48
N LYS A 398 14.03 10.84 4.23
CA LYS A 398 14.87 11.52 5.24
C LYS A 398 14.03 12.32 6.24
N ASP A 399 12.93 12.90 5.77
CA ASP A 399 12.04 13.75 6.57
C ASP A 399 10.79 12.98 7.01
N GLY A 400 10.23 13.38 8.17
CA GLY A 400 8.94 12.88 8.63
C GLY A 400 7.77 13.42 7.79
N ARG A 401 6.55 13.16 8.25
CA ARG A 401 5.32 13.70 7.68
C ARG A 401 4.50 14.42 8.73
N TYR A 402 3.71 15.39 8.31
CA TYR A 402 2.68 16.01 9.15
C TYR A 402 1.35 15.30 8.94
N ILE A 403 0.66 14.98 10.02
CA ILE A 403 -0.67 14.36 9.99
C ILE A 403 -1.66 15.39 10.53
N PRO A 404 -2.66 15.82 9.73
CA PRO A 404 -3.74 16.67 10.21
C PRO A 404 -4.57 15.96 11.27
N LEU A 405 -4.98 16.68 12.32
CA LEU A 405 -5.72 16.13 13.44
C LEU A 405 -7.24 16.29 13.21
N PRO A 406 -8.01 15.20 13.07
CA PRO A 406 -9.47 15.24 12.97
C PRO A 406 -10.10 15.82 14.23
N GLN A 407 -11.29 16.41 14.11
CA GLN A 407 -11.95 17.08 15.24
C GLN A 407 -12.25 16.12 16.37
N PHE A 408 -12.70 14.89 16.06
CA PHE A 408 -12.88 13.83 17.04
C PHE A 408 -11.58 13.53 17.79
N PHE A 409 -10.47 13.34 17.07
CA PHE A 409 -9.18 13.02 17.69
C PHE A 409 -8.69 14.13 18.63
N ILE A 410 -8.84 15.40 18.23
CA ILE A 410 -8.50 16.56 19.08
C ILE A 410 -9.27 16.50 20.41
N GLN A 411 -10.57 16.20 20.35
CA GLN A 411 -11.39 16.07 21.57
C GLN A 411 -10.96 14.86 22.41
N ALA A 412 -10.67 13.72 21.79
CA ALA A 412 -10.20 12.52 22.48
C ALA A 412 -8.87 12.77 23.23
N VAL A 413 -7.90 13.41 22.58
CA VAL A 413 -6.61 13.78 23.19
C VAL A 413 -6.79 14.79 24.32
N LYS A 414 -7.63 15.82 24.15
CA LYS A 414 -7.92 16.78 25.22
C LYS A 414 -8.50 16.10 26.47
N ARG A 415 -9.47 15.19 26.28
CA ARG A 415 -10.07 14.42 27.37
C ARG A 415 -9.04 13.51 28.05
N TYR A 416 -8.17 12.87 27.28
CA TYR A 416 -7.10 12.04 27.82
C TYR A 416 -6.10 12.84 28.65
N ILE A 417 -5.67 14.00 28.16
CA ILE A 417 -4.76 14.90 28.90
C ILE A 417 -5.42 15.36 30.20
N GLN A 418 -6.70 15.75 30.14
CA GLN A 418 -7.45 16.15 31.32
C GLN A 418 -7.51 15.00 32.35
N PHE A 419 -7.83 13.79 31.91
CA PHE A 419 -7.82 12.59 32.76
C PHE A 419 -6.47 12.36 33.44
N LEU A 420 -5.37 12.37 32.68
CA LEU A 420 -4.03 12.15 33.22
C LEU A 420 -3.65 13.24 34.22
N ASN A 421 -3.95 14.51 33.94
CA ASN A 421 -3.70 15.60 34.88
C ASN A 421 -4.50 15.43 36.18
N THR A 422 -5.78 15.05 36.09
CA THR A 422 -6.60 14.73 37.26
C THR A 422 -5.98 13.60 38.08
N VAL A 423 -5.53 12.52 37.43
CA VAL A 423 -4.85 11.41 38.09
C VAL A 423 -3.56 11.86 38.78
N ILE A 424 -2.71 12.63 38.09
CA ILE A 424 -1.44 13.13 38.62
C ILE A 424 -1.68 14.01 39.85
N GLN A 425 -2.72 14.85 39.82
CA GLN A 425 -3.06 15.74 40.93
C GLN A 425 -3.66 14.96 42.11
N GLN A 426 -4.67 14.11 41.87
CA GLN A 426 -5.38 13.38 42.93
C GLN A 426 -4.52 12.32 43.61
N TYR A 427 -3.60 11.68 42.88
CA TYR A 427 -2.77 10.59 43.39
C TYR A 427 -1.28 10.97 43.49
N ALA A 428 -0.97 12.26 43.63
CA ALA A 428 0.40 12.77 43.61
C ALA A 428 1.32 12.06 44.62
N ASP A 429 0.88 11.90 45.86
CA ASP A 429 1.67 11.28 46.92
C ASP A 429 1.86 9.79 46.70
N LEU A 430 0.82 9.07 46.29
CA LEU A 430 0.90 7.64 45.94
C LEU A 430 1.86 7.43 44.77
N LEU A 431 1.72 8.18 43.69
CA LEU A 431 2.59 8.07 42.52
C LEU A 431 4.05 8.40 42.88
N LYS A 432 4.27 9.41 43.72
CA LYS A 432 5.61 9.75 44.22
C LYS A 432 6.20 8.64 45.08
N TYR A 433 5.39 8.02 45.95
CA TYR A 433 5.81 6.89 46.77
C TYR A 433 6.21 5.68 45.92
N VAL A 434 5.36 5.31 44.94
CA VAL A 434 5.56 4.13 44.08
C VAL A 434 6.77 4.29 43.16
N PHE A 435 6.92 5.47 42.54
CA PHE A 435 7.93 5.68 41.49
C PHE A 435 9.17 6.45 41.95
N GLY A 436 9.22 6.90 43.21
CA GLY A 436 10.36 7.62 43.78
C GLY A 436 10.61 9.00 43.17
N LYS A 437 9.68 9.51 42.35
CA LYS A 437 9.75 10.83 41.70
C LYS A 437 8.37 11.42 41.52
N ARG A 438 8.30 12.75 41.36
CA ARG A 438 7.05 13.41 40.95
C ARG A 438 6.73 13.00 39.52
N ILE A 439 5.57 12.40 39.31
CA ILE A 439 5.06 12.01 37.99
C ILE A 439 4.49 13.23 37.29
N THR A 440 4.83 13.38 36.01
CA THR A 440 4.35 14.44 35.12
C THR A 440 3.47 13.87 34.00
N LEU A 441 2.83 14.74 33.22
CA LEU A 441 2.02 14.31 32.07
C LEU A 441 2.85 13.48 31.09
N GLN A 442 4.09 13.88 30.81
CA GLN A 442 4.99 13.19 29.89
C GLN A 442 5.36 11.78 30.38
N ASP A 443 5.35 11.55 31.70
CA ASP A 443 5.61 10.22 32.27
C ASP A 443 4.43 9.25 32.08
N LEU A 444 3.21 9.73 31.83
CA LEU A 444 2.03 8.86 31.67
C LEU A 444 1.44 8.87 30.25
N PHE A 445 1.67 9.94 29.48
CA PHE A 445 1.10 10.07 28.14
C PHE A 445 1.62 8.97 27.21
N GLY A 446 0.71 8.13 26.71
CA GLY A 446 1.07 6.98 25.87
C GLY A 446 1.83 5.88 26.60
N GLN A 447 1.81 5.88 27.93
CA GLN A 447 2.44 4.88 28.76
C GLN A 447 1.39 3.99 29.44
N VAL A 448 1.85 2.86 29.97
CA VAL A 448 1.08 1.92 30.79
C VAL A 448 1.88 1.56 32.03
N ILE A 449 1.18 1.14 33.08
CA ILE A 449 1.78 0.69 34.33
C ILE A 449 1.73 -0.83 34.37
N PHE A 450 2.92 -1.45 34.42
CA PHE A 450 3.10 -2.88 34.57
C PHE A 450 2.90 -3.27 36.03
N TYR A 451 2.30 -4.43 36.24
CA TYR A 451 2.27 -5.12 37.52
C TYR A 451 2.43 -6.63 37.26
N PRO A 452 3.15 -7.37 38.12
CA PRO A 452 3.62 -8.71 37.80
C PRO A 452 2.58 -9.83 37.94
N ASN A 453 1.68 -9.73 38.93
CA ASN A 453 0.71 -10.78 39.27
C ASN A 453 -0.69 -10.17 39.34
N ASP A 454 -1.09 -9.74 40.53
CA ASP A 454 -2.36 -9.10 40.81
C ASP A 454 -2.20 -7.58 40.98
N LEU A 455 -3.33 -6.88 40.92
CA LEU A 455 -3.38 -5.45 41.20
C LEU A 455 -3.00 -5.20 42.66
N PRO A 456 -2.11 -4.23 42.94
CA PRO A 456 -1.65 -3.96 44.30
C PRO A 456 -2.80 -3.45 45.18
N SER A 457 -3.07 -4.16 46.26
CA SER A 457 -4.14 -3.88 47.22
C SER A 457 -3.62 -3.31 48.54
N SER A 458 -2.33 -3.53 48.85
CA SER A 458 -1.68 -3.05 50.08
C SER A 458 -0.51 -2.11 49.82
N ALA A 459 -0.12 -1.32 50.83
CA ALA A 459 1.02 -0.40 50.74
C ALA A 459 2.35 -1.11 50.41
N GLN A 460 2.53 -2.35 50.86
CA GLN A 460 3.72 -3.16 50.57
C GLN A 460 3.74 -3.60 49.09
N GLU A 461 2.59 -3.98 48.54
CA GLU A 461 2.47 -4.34 47.12
C GLU A 461 2.71 -3.13 46.22
N TRP A 462 2.16 -1.96 46.59
CA TRP A 462 2.44 -0.70 45.90
C TRP A 462 3.92 -0.28 45.96
N ALA A 463 4.66 -0.67 47.00
CA ALA A 463 6.10 -0.42 47.12
C ALA A 463 6.98 -1.32 46.22
N SER A 464 6.37 -2.28 45.52
CA SER A 464 7.10 -3.25 44.72
C SER A 464 7.86 -2.56 43.57
N LYS A 465 9.19 -2.76 43.52
CA LYS A 465 10.05 -2.32 42.40
C LYS A 465 9.70 -2.97 41.05
N LYS A 466 8.79 -3.96 41.05
CA LYS A 466 8.26 -4.57 39.83
C LYS A 466 7.18 -3.69 39.18
N ILE A 467 6.54 -2.78 39.90
CA ILE A 467 5.59 -1.81 39.32
C ILE A 467 6.38 -0.76 38.55
N LYS A 468 6.15 -0.68 37.23
CA LYS A 468 6.94 0.19 36.35
C LYS A 468 6.08 0.81 35.27
N ILE A 469 6.41 2.04 34.91
CA ILE A 469 5.88 2.71 33.72
C ILE A 469 6.70 2.27 32.52
N PHE A 470 6.04 1.90 31.43
CA PHE A 470 6.69 1.60 30.16
C PHE A 470 5.83 2.05 28.99
N ALA A 471 6.49 2.24 27.85
CA ALA A 471 5.82 2.67 26.63
C ALA A 471 4.81 1.61 26.19
N LEU A 472 3.63 2.07 25.76
CA LEU A 472 2.67 1.21 25.08
C LEU A 472 3.36 0.53 23.91
N LYS A 473 3.30 -0.80 23.90
CA LYS A 473 3.78 -1.64 22.82
C LYS A 473 2.72 -2.67 22.48
N ARG A 474 2.75 -3.11 21.23
CA ARG A 474 1.75 -4.01 20.68
C ARG A 474 1.54 -5.28 21.51
N SER A 475 2.61 -5.95 21.91
CA SER A 475 2.49 -7.23 22.64
C SER A 475 1.65 -7.05 23.90
N TRP A 476 1.92 -5.97 24.65
CA TRP A 476 1.18 -5.68 25.86
C TRP A 476 -0.28 -5.32 25.59
N VAL A 477 -0.55 -4.53 24.54
CA VAL A 477 -1.93 -4.23 24.14
C VAL A 477 -2.68 -5.51 23.78
N ASN A 478 -2.06 -6.43 23.06
CA ASN A 478 -2.68 -7.71 22.72
C ASN A 478 -2.98 -8.54 23.98
N ASP A 479 -2.04 -8.63 24.93
CA ASP A 479 -2.23 -9.35 26.19
C ASP A 479 -3.39 -8.72 27.00
N TYR A 480 -3.48 -7.39 27.02
CA TYR A 480 -4.58 -6.66 27.67
C TYR A 480 -5.93 -6.96 26.98
N MET A 481 -5.98 -6.94 25.66
CA MET A 481 -7.19 -7.23 24.89
C MET A 481 -7.69 -8.66 25.17
N GLU A 482 -6.78 -9.63 25.18
CA GLU A 482 -7.09 -11.04 25.48
C GLU A 482 -7.61 -11.21 26.92
N LYS A 483 -6.95 -10.58 27.91
CA LYS A 483 -7.40 -10.56 29.31
C LYS A 483 -8.84 -10.08 29.46
N HIS A 484 -9.25 -9.13 28.63
CA HIS A 484 -10.60 -8.57 28.63
C HIS A 484 -11.54 -9.20 27.59
N GLN A 485 -11.20 -10.39 27.06
CA GLN A 485 -12.04 -11.16 26.12
C GLN A 485 -12.38 -10.38 24.83
N LEU A 486 -11.48 -9.48 24.42
CA LEU A 486 -11.54 -8.76 23.17
C LEU A 486 -10.67 -9.45 22.12
N SER A 487 -11.06 -9.34 20.85
CA SER A 487 -10.33 -9.97 19.75
C SER A 487 -8.95 -9.34 19.58
N SER A 488 -7.90 -10.16 19.68
CA SER A 488 -6.55 -9.79 19.26
C SER A 488 -6.45 -9.90 17.74
N LEU A 489 -6.08 -8.81 17.08
CA LEU A 489 -6.04 -8.72 15.62
C LEU A 489 -4.60 -8.62 15.09
N TYR A 490 -4.43 -8.95 13.82
CA TYR A 490 -3.14 -8.85 13.15
C TYR A 490 -2.66 -7.39 13.04
N ASN A 491 -1.38 -7.23 12.71
CA ASN A 491 -0.78 -5.92 12.55
C ASN A 491 -1.46 -5.09 11.47
N ASN A 492 -1.52 -3.78 11.68
CA ASN A 492 -2.01 -2.81 10.69
C ASN A 492 -3.46 -3.04 10.21
N TRP A 493 -4.26 -3.90 10.86
CA TRP A 493 -5.64 -4.18 10.41
C TRP A 493 -6.49 -2.90 10.24
N LEU A 494 -6.32 -1.92 11.14
CA LEU A 494 -6.94 -0.59 11.00
C LEU A 494 -6.39 0.17 9.78
N ARG A 495 -5.10 0.10 9.47
CA ARG A 495 -4.55 0.73 8.25
C ARG A 495 -5.15 0.16 6.96
N HIS A 496 -5.41 -1.16 6.90
CA HIS A 496 -6.12 -1.79 5.78
C HIS A 496 -7.55 -1.26 5.69
N PHE A 497 -8.27 -1.24 6.82
CA PHE A 497 -9.62 -0.69 6.88
C PHE A 497 -9.68 0.79 6.48
N ASP A 498 -8.91 1.66 7.16
CA ASP A 498 -8.89 3.11 6.97
C ASP A 498 -8.60 3.49 5.52
N MET A 499 -7.63 2.84 4.88
CA MET A 499 -7.26 3.16 3.49
C MET A 499 -8.40 2.87 2.52
N ASN A 500 -9.10 1.75 2.71
CA ASN A 500 -10.26 1.39 1.88
C ASN A 500 -11.41 2.39 2.09
N ILE A 501 -11.69 2.79 3.34
CA ILE A 501 -12.73 3.79 3.61
C ILE A 501 -12.37 5.16 3.04
N LEU A 502 -11.11 5.59 3.13
CA LEU A 502 -10.67 6.86 2.53
C LEU A 502 -10.85 6.85 1.01
N MET A 503 -10.59 5.72 0.34
CA MET A 503 -10.84 5.54 -1.09
C MET A 503 -12.34 5.59 -1.42
N GLU A 504 -13.18 4.86 -0.67
CA GLU A 504 -14.64 4.89 -0.84
C GLU A 504 -15.23 6.30 -0.67
N GLN A 505 -14.64 7.09 0.22
CA GLN A 505 -15.03 8.47 0.46
C GLN A 505 -14.42 9.47 -0.55
N SER A 506 -13.81 8.97 -1.63
CA SER A 506 -13.22 9.75 -2.73
C SER A 506 -12.16 10.76 -2.25
N VAL A 507 -11.40 10.42 -1.20
CA VAL A 507 -10.21 11.19 -0.82
C VAL A 507 -9.18 11.05 -1.94
N ALA A 508 -8.59 12.16 -2.37
CA ALA A 508 -7.64 12.15 -3.47
C ALA A 508 -6.47 11.22 -3.15
N PHE A 509 -6.08 10.38 -4.12
CA PHE A 509 -5.14 9.30 -3.86
C PHE A 509 -3.76 9.82 -3.39
N ASN A 510 -3.31 10.96 -3.92
CA ASN A 510 -2.09 11.64 -3.45
C ASN A 510 -2.18 12.10 -1.98
N VAL A 511 -3.36 12.48 -1.48
CA VAL A 511 -3.58 12.79 -0.06
C VAL A 511 -3.42 11.52 0.79
N ILE A 512 -3.99 10.40 0.33
CA ILE A 512 -3.85 9.10 1.01
C ILE A 512 -2.37 8.68 1.06
N GLN A 513 -1.66 8.76 -0.07
CA GLN A 513 -0.23 8.41 -0.13
C GLN A 513 0.60 9.27 0.82
N ALA A 514 0.29 10.56 0.94
CA ALA A 514 0.99 11.47 1.85
C ALA A 514 0.76 11.12 3.31
N ILE A 515 -0.49 10.84 3.70
CA ILE A 515 -0.86 10.38 5.05
C ILE A 515 -0.20 9.06 5.40
N TYR A 516 -0.09 8.14 4.44
CA TYR A 516 0.49 6.81 4.66
C TYR A 516 2.02 6.80 4.60
N GLY A 517 2.64 7.89 4.15
CA GLY A 517 4.07 7.99 3.93
C GLY A 517 4.55 7.13 2.75
N HIS A 518 3.70 7.04 1.72
CA HIS A 518 3.86 6.23 0.52
C HIS A 518 4.11 7.06 -0.75
N ASP A 519 4.12 8.40 -0.68
CA ASP A 519 4.57 9.24 -1.80
C ASP A 519 5.95 8.79 -2.29
N GLN A 520 6.11 8.85 -3.60
CA GLN A 520 7.39 8.65 -4.26
C GLN A 520 8.40 9.73 -3.84
N ARG A 521 9.69 9.41 -4.00
CA ARG A 521 10.78 10.29 -3.62
C ARG A 521 10.71 11.63 -4.37
N ASN A 522 10.84 12.75 -3.66
CA ASN A 522 10.70 14.13 -4.16
C ASN A 522 9.27 14.50 -4.64
N GLN A 523 8.29 13.65 -4.37
CA GLN A 523 6.86 13.92 -4.59
C GLN A 523 6.10 13.99 -3.26
N GLU A 524 6.82 14.04 -2.13
CA GLU A 524 6.19 14.20 -0.82
C GLU A 524 5.39 15.50 -0.79
N LEU A 525 4.22 15.46 -0.16
CA LEU A 525 3.29 16.60 -0.15
C LEU A 525 3.92 17.91 0.37
N PHE A 526 4.86 17.81 1.31
CA PHE A 526 5.59 18.93 1.91
C PHE A 526 7.00 19.14 1.31
N TYR A 527 7.31 18.50 0.18
CA TYR A 527 8.56 18.71 -0.53
C TYR A 527 8.62 20.12 -1.15
N ARG A 528 9.82 20.70 -1.28
CA ARG A 528 10.02 22.09 -1.73
C ARG A 528 9.36 22.43 -3.07
N TYR A 529 9.24 21.46 -3.96
CA TYR A 529 8.64 21.64 -5.30
C TYR A 529 7.24 21.01 -5.42
N SER A 530 6.63 20.63 -4.29
CA SER A 530 5.25 20.13 -4.29
C SER A 530 4.27 21.25 -4.62
N SER A 531 3.38 20.99 -5.58
CA SER A 531 2.24 21.85 -5.90
C SER A 531 0.95 21.42 -5.19
N ALA A 532 1.06 20.53 -4.19
CA ALA A 532 -0.10 19.98 -3.50
C ALA A 532 -0.83 21.05 -2.67
N SER A 533 -2.16 21.03 -2.71
CA SER A 533 -2.99 21.95 -1.93
C SER A 533 -3.04 21.51 -0.47
N LEU A 534 -2.38 22.28 0.41
CA LEU A 534 -2.42 22.04 1.85
C LEU A 534 -3.83 22.12 2.46
N PRO A 535 -4.69 23.10 2.08
CA PRO A 535 -6.09 23.09 2.51
C PRO A 535 -6.84 21.83 2.08
N GLN A 536 -6.63 21.35 0.85
CA GLN A 536 -7.24 20.11 0.38
C GLN A 536 -6.76 18.92 1.22
N TYR A 537 -5.45 18.82 1.46
CA TYR A 537 -4.84 17.77 2.28
C TYR A 537 -5.47 17.70 3.68
N ILE A 538 -5.54 18.85 4.37
CA ILE A 538 -6.08 18.95 5.72
C ILE A 538 -7.59 18.63 5.72
N ASN A 539 -8.36 19.28 4.85
CA ASN A 539 -9.81 19.18 4.87
C ASN A 539 -10.29 17.80 4.43
N GLN A 540 -9.78 17.25 3.32
CA GLN A 540 -10.20 15.93 2.84
C GLN A 540 -9.88 14.84 3.86
N PHE A 541 -8.69 14.84 4.45
CA PHE A 541 -8.32 13.83 5.43
C PHE A 541 -9.17 13.95 6.71
N THR A 542 -9.21 15.13 7.34
CA THR A 542 -9.89 15.30 8.63
C THR A 542 -11.40 15.08 8.54
N GLN A 543 -12.07 15.61 7.50
CA GLN A 543 -13.50 15.42 7.31
C GLN A 543 -13.85 13.96 7.04
N SER A 544 -13.02 13.24 6.28
CA SER A 544 -13.26 11.82 5.98
C SER A 544 -13.07 10.94 7.21
N ILE A 545 -12.07 11.21 8.04
CA ILE A 545 -11.92 10.52 9.33
C ILE A 545 -13.11 10.83 10.26
N ASP A 546 -13.50 12.10 10.41
CA ASP A 546 -14.66 12.46 11.26
C ASP A 546 -15.98 11.84 10.74
N ARG A 547 -16.14 11.68 9.42
CA ARG A 547 -17.25 10.94 8.82
C ARG A 547 -17.19 9.45 9.15
N MET A 548 -16.02 8.84 9.02
CA MET A 548 -15.80 7.42 9.35
C MET A 548 -16.10 7.13 10.82
N ILE A 549 -15.66 7.99 11.74
CA ILE A 549 -16.00 7.91 13.18
C ILE A 549 -17.51 7.88 13.40
N LYS A 550 -18.25 8.78 12.73
CA LYS A 550 -19.72 8.83 12.83
C LYS A 550 -20.39 7.57 12.28
N GLN A 551 -19.91 7.06 11.14
CA GLN A 551 -20.41 5.82 10.53
C GLN A 551 -20.19 4.60 11.41
N LEU A 552 -19.05 4.54 12.11
CA LEU A 552 -18.72 3.46 13.03
C LEU A 552 -19.38 3.59 14.41
N HIS A 553 -20.07 4.71 14.67
CA HIS A 553 -20.69 5.05 15.95
C HIS A 553 -19.69 5.06 17.12
N ILE A 554 -18.49 5.59 16.88
CA ILE A 554 -17.44 5.65 17.90
C ILE A 554 -17.64 6.88 18.78
N GLU A 555 -17.73 6.65 20.09
CA GLU A 555 -17.94 7.69 21.09
C GLU A 555 -16.67 8.01 21.86
N HIS A 556 -16.62 9.18 22.50
CA HIS A 556 -15.56 9.47 23.47
C HIS A 556 -15.76 8.68 24.76
N LEU A 557 -14.66 8.36 25.45
CA LEU A 557 -14.75 7.94 26.85
C LEU A 557 -15.26 9.10 27.71
N SER A 558 -16.25 8.79 28.55
CA SER A 558 -16.74 9.67 29.60
C SER A 558 -16.16 9.25 30.95
N ILE A 559 -15.75 10.22 31.74
CA ILE A 559 -15.29 10.00 33.11
C ILE A 559 -16.25 10.73 34.02
N SER A 560 -16.78 10.03 35.00
CA SER A 560 -17.52 10.66 36.10
C SER A 560 -16.52 11.43 36.96
N LEU A 561 -16.39 12.73 36.69
CA LEU A 561 -15.64 13.65 37.56
C LEU A 561 -16.57 14.02 38.71
N THR A 562 -16.51 13.29 39.83
CA THR A 562 -17.08 13.83 41.06
C THR A 562 -16.23 15.03 41.47
N THR A 563 -16.78 16.22 41.28
CA THR A 563 -16.38 17.42 42.03
C THR A 563 -16.64 17.11 43.50
N GLN A 564 -15.58 16.85 44.28
CA GLN A 564 -15.69 16.92 45.73
C GLN A 564 -16.01 18.37 46.11
N ASN A 565 -17.27 18.61 46.44
CA ASN A 565 -17.71 19.86 47.05
C ASN A 565 -18.86 19.57 48.03
N GLU A 566 -18.65 18.60 48.91
CA GLU A 566 -19.45 18.33 50.13
C GLU A 566 -18.44 17.66 51.08
N GLY A 567 -18.06 18.13 52.25
CA GLY A 567 -18.65 19.01 53.23
C GLY A 567 -18.01 18.57 54.55
N LEU A 568 -16.93 19.23 54.98
CA LEU A 568 -16.49 19.15 56.37
C LEU A 568 -17.41 20.07 57.16
N SER A 569 -18.39 19.48 57.84
CA SER A 569 -18.99 20.02 59.06
C SER A 569 -18.48 19.22 60.24
#